data_AF-A0A7Y3NE43-F1
#
_entry.id   AF-A0A7Y3NE43-F1
#
_cell.length_a   1.000
_cell.length_b   1.000
_cell.length_c   1.000
_cell.angle_alpha   90.00
_cell.angle_beta   90.00
_cell.angle_gamma   90.00
#
_symmetry.space_group_name_H-M   'P 1'
#
loop_
_entity.id
_entity.type
_entity.pdbx_description
1 polymer ?
#
loop_
_entity_poly.entity_id
_entity_poly.type
_entity_poly.pdbx_seq_one_letter_code
_entity_poly.pdbx_strand_id
1 'polypeptide(L)'
;MDDAQHLLAERIRHLARAIPAAVAGGLAIAVLTAAALWSVTPHVWMLAWLAVLSLCSIERLHLHRLCRKVRPSAAEPLHRWLLRMRVMAFVTGSCWGAITLFSPTGRDARLDFLSYVIAGITAAAASALAADRRAALLFHWAAILPLVLRLVFAAGPYHLSMALMGLMYAAYLSAAAARADRQFSATT
;
A
#
# COMPACT_ATOMS: atom_id res chain seq x y z
N MET A 1 32.68 -0.74 1.19
CA MET A 1 31.72 -0.33 2.24
C MET A 1 30.86 0.86 1.79
N ASP A 2 31.39 1.72 0.92
CA ASP A 2 30.68 2.86 0.32
C ASP A 2 29.50 2.45 -0.58
N ASP A 3 29.67 1.47 -1.47
CA ASP A 3 28.65 1.10 -2.46
C ASP A 3 27.31 0.67 -1.85
N ALA A 4 27.35 -0.10 -0.76
CA ALA A 4 26.15 -0.54 -0.05
C ALA A 4 25.39 0.62 0.60
N GLN A 5 26.11 1.63 1.11
CA GLN A 5 25.50 2.83 1.68
C GLN A 5 24.93 3.74 0.60
N HIS A 6 25.62 3.88 -0.53
CA HIS A 6 25.15 4.60 -1.71
C HIS A 6 23.84 4.00 -2.26
N LEU A 7 23.77 2.67 -2.40
CA LEU A 7 22.57 1.94 -2.81
C LEU A 7 21.38 2.16 -1.88
N LEU A 8 21.60 2.06 -0.56
CA LEU A 8 20.53 2.28 0.43
C LEU A 8 20.02 3.73 0.38
N ALA A 9 20.91 4.71 0.24
CA ALA A 9 20.54 6.11 0.12
C ALA A 9 19.72 6.37 -1.16
N GLU A 10 20.07 5.72 -2.27
CA GLU A 10 19.31 5.82 -3.53
C GLU A 10 17.91 5.22 -3.42
N ARG A 11 17.77 4.03 -2.82
CA ARG A 11 16.46 3.42 -2.54
C ARG A 11 15.57 4.34 -1.71
N ILE A 12 16.11 4.90 -0.62
CA ILE A 12 15.39 5.84 0.25
C ILE A 12 14.95 7.09 -0.52
N ARG A 13 15.82 7.66 -1.37
CA ARG A 13 15.48 8.82 -2.21
C ARG A 13 14.38 8.50 -3.22
N HIS A 14 14.44 7.35 -3.89
CA HIS A 14 13.41 6.93 -4.84
C HIS A 14 12.05 6.78 -4.15
N LEU A 15 12.01 6.06 -3.02
CA LEU A 15 10.80 5.88 -2.23
C LEU A 15 10.24 7.23 -1.73
N ALA A 16 11.11 8.11 -1.22
CA ALA A 16 10.70 9.41 -0.72
C ALA A 16 10.12 10.32 -1.81
N ARG A 17 10.61 10.25 -3.05
CA ARG A 17 10.06 11.03 -4.19
C ARG A 17 8.65 10.62 -4.58
N ALA A 18 8.30 9.34 -4.42
CA ALA A 18 6.96 8.85 -4.75
C ALA A 18 5.89 9.22 -3.69
N ILE A 19 6.31 9.58 -2.47
CA ILE A 19 5.39 9.82 -1.34
C ILE A 19 4.32 10.89 -1.64
N PRO A 20 4.63 12.11 -2.13
CA PRO A 20 3.61 13.15 -2.29
C PRO A 20 2.50 12.74 -3.26
N ALA A 21 2.86 12.16 -4.41
CA ALA A 21 1.91 11.67 -5.39
C ALA A 21 1.07 10.50 -4.84
N ALA A 22 1.71 9.56 -4.13
CA ALA A 22 1.02 8.43 -3.52
C ALA A 22 0.04 8.87 -2.42
N VAL A 23 0.39 9.89 -1.64
CA VAL A 23 -0.49 10.47 -0.61
C VAL A 23 -1.67 11.20 -1.25
N ALA A 24 -1.43 12.06 -2.24
CA ALA A 24 -2.49 12.80 -2.92
C ALA A 24 -3.49 11.86 -3.62
N GLY A 25 -2.99 10.92 -4.42
CA GLY A 25 -3.83 9.94 -5.10
C GLY A 25 -4.57 9.01 -4.12
N GLY A 26 -3.88 8.54 -3.08
CA GLY A 26 -4.48 7.70 -2.05
C GLY A 26 -5.61 8.38 -1.28
N LEU A 27 -5.42 9.65 -0.89
CA LEU A 27 -6.47 10.44 -0.23
C LEU A 27 -7.67 10.71 -1.15
N ALA A 28 -7.42 11.01 -2.43
CA ALA A 28 -8.50 11.20 -3.41
C ALA A 28 -9.35 9.92 -3.55
N ILE A 29 -8.72 8.76 -3.73
CA ILE A 29 -9.40 7.46 -3.79
C ILE A 29 -10.12 7.16 -2.46
N ALA A 30 -9.52 7.51 -1.32
CA ALA A 30 -10.13 7.28 -0.01
C ALA A 30 -11.41 8.09 0.17
N VAL A 31 -11.41 9.36 -0.23
CA VAL A 31 -12.61 10.22 -0.21
C VAL A 31 -13.69 9.68 -1.14
N LEU A 32 -13.33 9.27 -2.36
CA LEU A 32 -14.28 8.67 -3.30
C LEU A 32 -14.87 7.36 -2.78
N THR A 33 -14.03 6.51 -2.18
CA THR A 33 -14.45 5.25 -1.56
C THR A 33 -15.41 5.51 -0.39
N ALA A 34 -15.07 6.49 0.46
CA ALA A 34 -15.92 6.87 1.58
C ALA A 34 -17.26 7.44 1.14
N ALA A 35 -17.27 8.30 0.12
CA ALA A 35 -18.49 8.85 -0.46
C ALA A 35 -19.39 7.75 -1.06
N ALA A 36 -18.80 6.80 -1.80
CA ALA A 36 -19.52 5.68 -2.41
C ALA A 36 -20.14 4.73 -1.38
N LEU A 37 -19.49 4.56 -0.22
CA LEU A 37 -19.92 3.65 0.84
C LEU A 37 -20.64 4.35 2.01
N TRP A 38 -20.86 5.67 1.92
CA TRP A 38 -21.35 6.50 3.04
C TRP A 38 -22.73 6.09 3.53
N SER A 39 -23.67 5.83 2.63
CA SER A 39 -25.06 5.51 2.96
C SER A 39 -25.27 4.07 3.45
N VAL A 40 -24.28 3.20 3.26
CA VAL A 40 -24.40 1.74 3.45
C VAL A 40 -23.48 1.21 4.55
N THR A 41 -22.49 1.99 4.97
CA THR A 41 -21.54 1.63 6.03
C THR A 41 -21.76 2.55 7.23
N PRO A 42 -21.74 2.05 8.47
CA PRO A 42 -21.85 2.93 9.63
C PRO A 42 -20.77 4.01 9.61
N HIS A 43 -21.18 5.28 9.74
CA HIS A 43 -20.30 6.44 9.61
C HIS A 43 -19.09 6.39 10.54
N VAL A 44 -19.23 5.80 11.73
CA VAL A 44 -18.12 5.64 12.70
C VAL A 44 -16.95 4.86 12.10
N TRP A 45 -17.21 3.78 11.37
CA TRP A 45 -16.17 2.98 10.72
C TRP A 45 -15.51 3.73 9.57
N MET A 46 -16.32 4.48 8.80
CA MET A 46 -15.81 5.27 7.69
C MET A 46 -14.90 6.41 8.18
N LEU A 47 -15.35 7.14 9.21
CA LEU A 47 -14.58 8.23 9.81
C LEU A 47 -13.32 7.72 10.49
N ALA A 48 -13.38 6.59 11.19
CA ALA A 48 -12.21 5.96 11.79
C ALA A 48 -11.19 5.54 10.71
N TRP A 49 -11.65 4.93 9.62
CA TRP A 49 -10.80 4.53 8.50
C TRP A 49 -10.14 5.73 7.80
N LEU A 50 -10.91 6.79 7.52
CA LEU A 50 -10.38 8.04 6.97
C LEU A 50 -9.39 8.72 7.93
N ALA A 51 -9.66 8.72 9.24
CA ALA A 51 -8.76 9.30 10.23
C ALA A 51 -7.42 8.55 10.26
N VAL A 52 -7.45 7.21 10.27
CA VAL A 52 -6.23 6.39 10.24
C VAL A 52 -5.44 6.60 8.94
N LEU A 53 -6.11 6.62 7.78
CA LEU A 53 -5.43 6.91 6.50
C LEU A 53 -4.86 8.34 6.45
N SER A 54 -5.54 9.31 7.04
CA SER A 54 -5.06 10.69 7.15
C SER A 54 -3.81 10.77 8.03
N LEU A 55 -3.81 10.08 9.17
CA LEU A 55 -2.64 9.96 10.04
C LEU A 55 -1.45 9.29 9.33
N CYS A 56 -1.70 8.20 8.60
CA CYS A 56 -0.67 7.55 7.78
C CYS A 56 -0.13 8.50 6.70
N SER A 57 -0.99 9.29 6.07
CA SER A 57 -0.61 10.29 5.06
C SER A 57 0.26 11.40 5.66
N ILE A 58 -0.11 11.92 6.83
CA ILE A 58 0.67 12.92 7.57
C ILE A 58 2.06 12.36 7.88
N GLU A 59 2.13 11.16 8.47
CA GLU A 59 3.41 10.54 8.83
C GLU A 59 4.31 10.31 7.60
N ARG A 60 3.74 9.87 6.47
CA ARG A 60 4.49 9.72 5.21
C ARG A 60 5.03 11.07 4.71
N LEU A 61 4.24 12.15 4.78
CA LEU A 61 4.70 13.49 4.40
C LEU A 61 5.77 14.02 5.36
N HIS A 62 5.66 13.74 6.66
CA HIS A 62 6.70 14.03 7.64
C HIS A 62 8.00 13.30 7.28
N LEU A 63 7.93 12.00 6.98
CA LEU A 63 9.07 11.21 6.55
C LEU A 63 9.71 11.76 5.26
N HIS A 64 8.90 12.12 4.27
CA HIS A 64 9.37 12.77 3.04
C HIS A 64 10.15 14.06 3.33
N ARG A 65 9.61 14.92 4.19
CA ARG A 65 10.27 16.18 4.60
C ARG A 65 11.59 15.92 5.31
N LEU A 66 11.63 14.93 6.21
CA LEU A 66 12.85 14.57 6.91
C LEU A 66 13.90 13.99 5.95
N CYS A 67 13.52 13.08 5.05
CA CYS A 67 14.42 12.54 4.03
C CYS A 67 15.03 13.62 3.12
N ARG A 68 14.31 14.71 2.86
CA ARG A 68 14.85 15.87 2.12
C ARG A 68 15.85 16.70 2.93
N LYS A 69 15.72 16.72 4.26
CA LYS A 69 16.57 17.50 5.16
C LYS A 69 17.82 16.74 5.59
N VAL A 70 17.77 15.41 5.63
CA VAL A 70 18.87 14.54 6.06
C VAL A 70 19.96 14.52 4.98
N ARG A 71 21.13 15.10 5.29
CA ARG A 71 22.36 14.86 4.52
C ARG A 71 22.88 13.44 4.83
N PRO A 72 23.53 12.74 3.89
CA PRO A 72 24.05 11.37 4.09
C PRO A 72 25.00 11.18 5.30
N SER A 73 25.48 12.27 5.90
CA SER A 73 26.35 12.30 7.08
C SER A 73 25.60 12.25 8.43
N ALA A 74 24.26 12.16 8.45
CA ALA A 74 23.50 12.22 9.70
C ALA A 74 23.64 10.94 10.55
N ALA A 75 23.68 11.12 11.88
CA ALA A 75 23.89 10.11 12.93
C ALA A 75 22.90 8.92 12.97
N GLU A 76 21.90 8.85 12.07
CA GLU A 76 20.91 7.77 12.06
C GLU A 76 21.19 6.75 10.93
N PRO A 77 21.30 5.44 11.24
CA PRO A 77 21.56 4.43 10.23
C PRO A 77 20.48 4.41 9.13
N LEU A 78 20.90 4.42 7.85
CA LEU A 78 20.01 4.31 6.68
C LEU A 78 19.06 3.10 6.78
N HIS A 79 19.47 2.03 7.45
CA HIS A 79 18.63 0.86 7.70
C HIS A 79 17.36 1.18 8.50
N ARG A 80 17.43 2.08 9.49
CA ARG A 80 16.26 2.48 10.30
C ARG A 80 15.24 3.24 9.46
N TRP A 81 15.70 4.10 8.55
CA TRP A 81 14.83 4.80 7.60
C TRP A 81 14.09 3.83 6.69
N LEU A 82 14.79 2.83 6.15
CA LEU A 82 14.19 1.80 5.31
C LEU A 82 13.17 0.95 6.09
N LEU A 83 13.47 0.60 7.35
CA LEU A 83 12.55 -0.13 8.22
C LEU A 83 11.27 0.69 8.48
N ARG A 84 11.39 1.98 8.79
CA ARG A 84 10.23 2.88 8.95
C ARG A 84 9.37 2.92 7.69
N MET A 85 9.99 3.06 6.52
CA MET A 85 9.27 3.05 5.24
C MET A 85 8.51 1.73 5.02
N ARG A 86 9.09 0.58 5.37
CA ARG A 86 8.45 -0.74 5.28
C ARG A 86 7.28 -0.89 6.24
N VAL A 87 7.43 -0.45 7.49
CA VAL A 87 6.34 -0.45 8.49
C VAL A 87 5.19 0.42 8.01
N MET A 88 5.48 1.63 7.49
CA MET A 88 4.45 2.50 6.94
C MET A 88 3.74 1.88 5.72
N ALA A 89 4.47 1.16 4.85
CA ALA A 89 3.89 0.43 3.75
C ALA A 89 2.95 -0.69 4.22
N PHE A 90 3.37 -1.47 5.23
CA PHE A 90 2.53 -2.49 5.84
C PHE A 90 1.26 -1.90 6.48
N VAL A 91 1.40 -0.87 7.32
CA VAL A 91 0.27 -0.22 8.01
C VAL A 91 -0.71 0.35 6.98
N THR A 92 -0.23 1.07 5.97
CA THR A 92 -1.10 1.65 4.93
C THR A 92 -1.83 0.55 4.15
N GLY A 93 -1.13 -0.52 3.75
CA GLY A 93 -1.72 -1.67 3.08
C GLY A 93 -2.81 -2.33 3.93
N SER A 94 -2.53 -2.56 5.22
CA SER A 94 -3.51 -3.10 6.17
C SER A 94 -4.73 -2.21 6.33
N CYS A 95 -4.57 -0.88 6.36
CA CYS A 95 -5.70 0.05 6.41
C CYS A 95 -6.59 -0.08 5.17
N TRP A 96 -5.99 -0.16 3.96
CA TRP A 96 -6.74 -0.40 2.74
C TRP A 96 -7.46 -1.74 2.78
N GLY A 97 -6.81 -2.82 3.19
CA GLY A 97 -7.45 -4.13 3.32
C GLY A 97 -8.58 -4.15 4.36
N ALA A 98 -8.42 -3.46 5.49
CA ALA A 98 -9.36 -3.47 6.60
C ALA A 98 -10.76 -2.97 6.23
N ILE A 99 -10.90 -2.04 5.27
CA ILE A 99 -12.22 -1.54 4.84
C ILE A 99 -13.12 -2.67 4.31
N THR A 100 -12.52 -3.73 3.75
CA THR A 100 -13.24 -4.90 3.23
C THR A 100 -13.89 -5.73 4.33
N LEU A 101 -13.31 -5.72 5.53
CA LEU A 101 -13.82 -6.47 6.69
C LEU A 101 -15.04 -5.80 7.30
N PHE A 102 -15.11 -4.47 7.27
CA PHE A 102 -16.20 -3.68 7.87
C PHE A 102 -17.37 -3.45 6.92
N SER A 103 -17.28 -3.89 5.66
CA SER A 103 -18.38 -3.81 4.70
C SER A 103 -19.49 -4.82 5.08
N PRO A 104 -20.73 -4.36 5.36
CA PRO A 104 -21.84 -5.24 5.76
C PRO A 104 -22.14 -6.33 4.74
N THR A 105 -22.56 -7.50 5.22
CA THR A 105 -22.99 -8.64 4.38
C THR A 105 -24.27 -8.30 3.59
N GLY A 106 -24.29 -8.56 2.29
CA GLY A 106 -25.44 -8.34 1.40
C GLY A 106 -25.02 -8.00 -0.04
N ARG A 107 -25.95 -8.15 -1.01
CA ARG A 107 -25.76 -8.12 -2.48
C ARG A 107 -24.57 -7.27 -3.00
N ASP A 108 -23.43 -7.96 -3.07
CA ASP A 108 -22.25 -8.05 -3.95
C ASP A 108 -21.62 -6.85 -4.68
N ALA A 109 -22.33 -5.78 -5.04
CA ALA A 109 -21.71 -4.68 -5.80
C ALA A 109 -20.63 -3.90 -5.01
N ARG A 110 -20.69 -3.92 -3.68
CA ARG A 110 -19.73 -3.23 -2.80
C ARG A 110 -18.37 -3.93 -2.75
N LEU A 111 -18.37 -5.26 -2.69
CA LEU A 111 -17.13 -6.03 -2.68
C LEU A 111 -16.47 -6.01 -4.06
N ASP A 112 -17.26 -5.95 -5.13
CA ASP A 112 -16.77 -5.71 -6.47
C ASP A 112 -16.09 -4.34 -6.57
N PHE A 113 -16.77 -3.27 -6.13
CA PHE A 113 -16.20 -1.93 -6.08
C PHE A 113 -14.91 -1.88 -5.25
N LEU A 114 -14.90 -2.44 -4.05
CA LEU A 114 -13.71 -2.49 -3.20
C LEU A 114 -12.59 -3.31 -3.85
N SER A 115 -12.90 -4.37 -4.59
CA SER A 115 -11.90 -5.14 -5.34
C SER A 115 -11.20 -4.28 -6.40
N TYR A 116 -11.95 -3.44 -7.12
CA TYR A 116 -11.38 -2.48 -8.06
C TYR A 116 -10.53 -1.41 -7.36
N VAL A 117 -10.99 -0.88 -6.23
CA VAL A 117 -10.24 0.11 -5.43
C VAL A 117 -8.91 -0.49 -4.95
N ILE A 118 -8.93 -1.70 -4.40
CA ILE A 118 -7.74 -2.39 -3.92
C ILE A 118 -6.79 -2.70 -5.07
N ALA A 119 -7.29 -3.23 -6.19
CA ALA A 119 -6.47 -3.47 -7.37
C ALA A 119 -5.77 -2.19 -7.85
N GLY A 120 -6.50 -1.07 -7.93
CA GLY A 120 -5.97 0.23 -8.33
C GLY A 120 -4.89 0.74 -7.38
N ILE A 121 -5.14 0.72 -6.06
CA ILE A 121 -4.17 1.22 -5.08
C ILE A 121 -2.90 0.36 -5.04
N THR A 122 -3.02 -0.96 -5.21
CA THR A 122 -1.87 -1.86 -5.27
C THR A 122 -1.09 -1.71 -6.58
N ALA A 123 -1.76 -1.47 -7.71
CA ALA A 123 -1.09 -1.17 -8.97
C ALA A 123 -0.25 0.12 -8.87
N ALA A 124 -0.84 1.18 -8.30
CA ALA A 124 -0.14 2.43 -8.06
C ALA A 124 1.02 2.28 -7.05
N ALA A 125 0.84 1.45 -6.02
CA ALA A 125 1.88 1.17 -5.04
C ALA A 125 3.05 0.36 -5.62
N ALA A 126 2.80 -0.52 -6.59
CA ALA A 126 3.83 -1.35 -7.21
C ALA A 126 4.94 -0.53 -7.87
N SER A 127 4.58 0.57 -8.55
CA SER A 127 5.57 1.50 -9.13
C SER A 127 6.23 2.37 -8.07
N ALA A 128 5.47 2.89 -7.11
CA ALA A 128 5.99 3.73 -6.03
C ALA A 128 6.99 3.00 -5.11
N LEU A 129 6.80 1.70 -4.91
CA LEU A 129 7.61 0.86 -4.02
C LEU A 129 8.61 -0.03 -4.76
N ALA A 130 8.80 0.17 -6.07
CA ALA A 130 9.66 -0.66 -6.92
C ALA A 130 11.12 -0.76 -6.42
N ALA A 131 11.62 0.28 -5.74
CA ALA A 131 12.98 0.35 -5.21
C ALA A 131 13.19 -0.49 -3.91
N ASP A 132 12.13 -0.99 -3.28
CA ASP A 132 12.25 -1.90 -2.13
C ASP A 132 11.21 -3.02 -2.20
N ARG A 133 11.65 -4.19 -2.65
CA ARG A 133 10.80 -5.40 -2.76
C ARG A 133 10.05 -5.72 -1.47
N ARG A 134 10.68 -5.56 -0.30
CA ARG A 134 10.06 -5.91 0.98
C ARG A 134 8.89 -4.96 1.28
N ALA A 135 9.05 -3.66 1.10
CA ALA A 135 7.98 -2.68 1.25
C ALA A 135 6.82 -2.97 0.29
N ALA A 136 7.13 -3.27 -0.97
CA ALA A 136 6.13 -3.67 -1.95
C ALA A 136 5.34 -4.91 -1.49
N LEU A 137 6.03 -6.01 -1.14
CA LEU A 137 5.37 -7.24 -0.67
C LEU A 137 4.49 -7.00 0.56
N LEU A 138 5.00 -6.26 1.55
CA LEU A 138 4.27 -5.93 2.77
C LEU A 138 2.98 -5.16 2.45
N PHE A 139 3.04 -4.16 1.56
CA PHE A 139 1.86 -3.41 1.17
C PHE A 139 0.84 -4.29 0.42
N HIS A 140 1.28 -4.99 -0.62
CA HIS A 140 0.39 -5.76 -1.50
C HIS A 140 -0.36 -6.85 -0.73
N TRP A 141 0.36 -7.64 0.08
CA TRP A 141 -0.27 -8.73 0.84
C TRP A 141 -1.15 -8.20 1.96
N ALA A 142 -0.76 -7.12 2.64
CA ALA A 142 -1.59 -6.52 3.68
C ALA A 142 -2.91 -5.95 3.13
N ALA A 143 -2.91 -5.43 1.89
CA ALA A 143 -4.11 -4.91 1.25
C ALA A 143 -4.99 -6.01 0.63
N ILE A 144 -4.39 -6.98 -0.06
CA ILE A 144 -5.13 -7.99 -0.85
C ILE A 144 -5.65 -9.14 0.03
N LEU A 145 -4.90 -9.57 1.06
CA LEU A 145 -5.28 -10.74 1.84
C LEU A 145 -6.63 -10.59 2.56
N PRO A 146 -6.94 -9.46 3.23
CA PRO A 146 -8.27 -9.26 3.83
C PRO A 146 -9.41 -9.29 2.80
N LEU A 147 -9.19 -8.72 1.61
CA LEU A 147 -10.15 -8.75 0.52
C LEU A 147 -10.42 -10.19 0.05
N VAL A 148 -9.36 -10.97 -0.19
CA VAL A 148 -9.47 -12.38 -0.62
C VAL A 148 -10.24 -13.19 0.41
N LEU A 149 -9.91 -13.05 1.70
CA LEU A 149 -10.63 -13.73 2.78
C LEU A 149 -12.11 -13.34 2.75
N ARG A 150 -12.42 -12.04 2.62
CA ARG A 150 -13.80 -11.56 2.58
C ARG A 150 -14.58 -12.10 1.39
N LEU A 151 -13.97 -12.14 0.20
CA LEU A 151 -14.57 -12.68 -1.01
C LEU A 151 -14.90 -14.17 -0.87
N VAL A 152 -13.98 -14.97 -0.30
CA VAL A 152 -14.21 -16.40 -0.04
C VAL A 152 -15.42 -16.62 0.86
N PHE A 153 -15.59 -15.82 1.92
CA PHE A 153 -16.71 -15.96 2.85
C PHE A 153 -18.03 -15.33 2.38
N ALA A 154 -17.99 -14.44 1.40
CA ALA A 154 -19.20 -13.75 0.91
C ALA A 154 -20.10 -14.64 0.03
N ALA A 155 -19.59 -15.77 -0.47
CA ALA A 155 -20.34 -16.80 -1.19
C ALA A 155 -21.21 -16.30 -2.38
N GLY A 156 -20.80 -15.20 -3.02
CA GLY A 156 -21.44 -14.66 -4.22
C GLY A 156 -21.01 -15.42 -5.48
N PRO A 157 -21.79 -15.32 -6.58
CA PRO A 157 -21.60 -16.14 -7.78
C PRO A 157 -20.22 -15.99 -8.43
N TYR A 158 -19.58 -14.82 -8.29
CA TYR A 158 -18.27 -14.54 -8.87
C TYR A 158 -17.15 -14.37 -7.83
N HIS A 159 -17.48 -14.35 -6.53
CA HIS A 159 -16.52 -13.99 -5.49
C HIS A 159 -15.35 -14.98 -5.37
N LEU A 160 -15.59 -16.28 -5.57
CA LEU A 160 -14.50 -17.26 -5.55
C LEU A 160 -13.51 -17.03 -6.70
N SER A 161 -14.01 -16.77 -7.91
CA SER A 161 -13.18 -16.44 -9.07
C SER A 161 -12.39 -15.15 -8.83
N MET A 162 -13.03 -14.12 -8.27
CA MET A 162 -12.35 -12.86 -7.91
C MET A 162 -11.29 -13.06 -6.82
N ALA A 163 -11.54 -13.91 -5.83
CA ALA A 163 -10.56 -14.24 -4.79
C ALA A 163 -9.31 -14.92 -5.39
N LEU A 164 -9.51 -15.89 -6.29
CA LEU A 164 -8.41 -16.54 -7.01
C LEU A 164 -7.64 -15.55 -7.90
N MET A 165 -8.36 -14.69 -8.63
CA MET A 165 -7.75 -13.62 -9.42
C MET A 165 -6.95 -12.64 -8.54
N GLY A 166 -7.45 -12.28 -7.36
CA GLY A 166 -6.75 -11.46 -6.38
C GLY A 166 -5.45 -12.10 -5.90
N LEU A 167 -5.44 -13.40 -5.62
CA LEU A 167 -4.22 -14.15 -5.27
C LEU A 167 -3.22 -14.20 -6.44
N MET A 168 -3.69 -14.48 -7.65
CA MET A 168 -2.85 -14.47 -8.85
C MET A 168 -2.23 -13.08 -9.08
N TYR A 169 -3.02 -12.03 -8.88
CA TYR A 169 -2.57 -10.65 -9.01
C TYR A 169 -1.53 -10.29 -7.94
N ALA A 170 -1.73 -10.67 -6.67
CA ALA A 170 -0.74 -10.49 -5.61
C ALA A 170 0.57 -11.26 -5.91
N ALA A 171 0.47 -12.48 -6.43
CA ALA A 171 1.62 -13.28 -6.87
C ALA A 171 2.36 -12.61 -8.04
N TYR A 172 1.63 -12.07 -9.01
CA TYR A 172 2.22 -11.33 -10.13
C TYR A 172 2.96 -10.07 -9.66
N LEU A 173 2.36 -9.26 -8.80
CA LEU A 173 3.00 -8.07 -8.21
C LEU A 173 4.24 -8.45 -7.39
N SER A 174 4.18 -9.57 -6.66
CA SER A 174 5.31 -10.12 -5.91
C SER A 174 6.47 -10.52 -6.82
N ALA A 175 6.16 -11.17 -7.94
CA ALA A 175 7.14 -11.53 -8.97
C ALA A 175 7.71 -10.28 -9.67
N ALA A 176 6.88 -9.29 -9.96
CA ALA A 176 7.32 -8.01 -10.53
C ALA A 176 8.28 -7.26 -9.60
N ALA A 177 7.96 -7.19 -8.30
CA ALA A 177 8.85 -6.60 -7.30
C ALA A 177 10.18 -7.36 -7.17
N ALA A 178 10.16 -8.69 -7.31
CA ALA A 178 11.37 -9.50 -7.32
C ALA A 178 12.25 -9.24 -8.56
N ARG A 179 11.64 -9.01 -9.72
CA ARG A 179 12.37 -8.64 -10.95
C ARG A 179 12.99 -7.25 -10.83
N ALA A 180 12.24 -6.27 -10.32
CA ALA A 180 12.73 -4.91 -10.13
C ALA A 180 13.94 -4.84 -9.19
N ASP A 181 13.91 -5.57 -8.07
CA ASP A 181 15.02 -5.63 -7.10
C ASP A 181 16.30 -6.25 -7.70
N ARG A 182 16.16 -7.25 -8.59
CA ARG A 182 17.29 -7.84 -9.32
C ARG A 182 17.91 -6.86 -10.32
N GLN A 183 17.08 -6.09 -11.04
CA GLN A 183 17.55 -5.07 -11.97
C GLN A 183 18.33 -3.97 -11.24
N PHE A 184 17.80 -3.49 -10.12
CA PHE A 184 18.48 -2.51 -9.26
C PHE A 184 19.81 -3.01 -8.67
N SER A 185 20.00 -4.33 -8.59
CA SER A 185 21.24 -4.93 -8.07
C SER A 185 22.25 -5.28 -9.17
N ALA A 186 21.86 -5.22 -10.45
CA ALA A 186 22.71 -5.58 -11.60
C ALA A 186 23.28 -4.36 -12.35
N THR A 187 22.71 -3.17 -12.14
CA THR A 187 23.14 -1.90 -12.77
C THR A 187 24.13 -1.09 -11.93
N THR A 188 24.58 -1.64 -10.80
CA THR A 188 25.56 -1.07 -9.86
C THR A 188 26.60 -2.12 -9.53
#